data_AF-A0A6M3X6H6-F1
#
_entry.id   AF-A0A6M3X6H6-F1
#
_cell.length_a   1.000
_cell.length_b   1.000
_cell.length_c   1.000
_cell.angle_alpha   90.00
_cell.angle_beta   90.00
_cell.angle_gamma   90.00
#
_symmetry.space_group_name_H-M   'P 1'
#
loop_
_entity.id
_entity.type
_entity.pdbx_description
1 polymer ?
#
loop_
_entity_poly.entity_id
_entity_poly.type
_entity_poly.pdbx_seq_one_letter_code
_entity_poly.pdbx_strand_id
1 'polypeptide(L)'
;MGGEYKVPHCVICLKSYAGGRELTCSDECHEELARRLISEFGEFKKVISETTGIAYRVPTRDVIEKGLREEELDQYSVWGGNGS
;
A
#
# COMPACT_ATOMS: atom_id res chain seq x y z
N MET A 1 -10.26 11.78 -31.82
CA MET A 1 -10.01 10.53 -31.08
C MET A 1 -10.92 10.52 -29.87
N GLY A 2 -12.07 9.86 -29.95
CA GLY A 2 -12.97 9.66 -28.80
C GLY A 2 -12.74 8.29 -28.23
N GLY A 3 -11.90 8.16 -27.21
CA GLY A 3 -11.78 6.92 -26.46
C GLY A 3 -13.01 6.75 -25.57
N GLU A 4 -13.66 5.60 -25.59
CA GLU A 4 -14.63 5.21 -24.58
C GLU A 4 -13.95 5.21 -23.20
N TYR A 5 -14.25 6.21 -22.38
CA TYR A 5 -13.85 6.20 -20.97
C TYR A 5 -14.76 5.23 -20.21
N LYS A 6 -14.24 4.07 -19.82
CA LYS A 6 -14.94 3.18 -18.87
C LYS A 6 -14.93 3.85 -17.50
N VAL A 7 -16.12 4.05 -16.93
CA VAL A 7 -16.26 4.57 -15.57
C VAL A 7 -15.72 3.52 -14.58
N PRO A 8 -14.72 3.86 -13.74
CA PRO A 8 -14.18 2.92 -12.76
C PRO A 8 -15.22 2.58 -11.69
N HIS A 9 -15.10 1.40 -11.10
CA HIS A 9 -15.95 0.92 -10.02
C HIS A 9 -15.13 0.73 -8.76
N CYS A 10 -15.64 1.21 -7.63
CA CYS A 10 -14.93 1.11 -6.36
C CYS A 10 -14.82 -0.35 -5.92
N VAL A 11 -13.63 -0.82 -5.55
CA VAL A 11 -13.42 -2.22 -5.14
C VAL A 11 -14.08 -2.59 -3.81
N ILE A 12 -14.50 -1.61 -3.02
CA ILE A 12 -15.15 -1.81 -1.72
C ILE A 12 -16.67 -1.78 -1.82
N CYS A 13 -17.25 -0.74 -2.40
CA CYS A 13 -18.71 -0.58 -2.47
C CYS A 13 -19.32 -0.86 -3.84
N LEU A 14 -18.50 -1.15 -4.85
CA LEU A 14 -18.87 -1.49 -6.23
C LEU A 14 -19.61 -0.38 -7.00
N LYS A 15 -19.76 0.81 -6.42
CA LYS A 15 -20.36 1.96 -7.11
C LYS A 15 -19.40 2.50 -8.17
N SER A 16 -19.96 2.88 -9.31
CA SER A 16 -19.22 3.63 -10.33
C SER A 16 -18.92 5.04 -9.81
N TYR A 17 -17.74 5.58 -10.11
CA TYR A 17 -17.35 6.91 -9.65
C TYR A 17 -16.57 7.67 -10.72
N ALA A 18 -16.74 8.99 -10.76
CA ALA A 18 -16.05 9.87 -11.70
C ALA A 18 -14.80 10.55 -11.10
N GLY A 19 -14.65 10.50 -9.77
CA GLY A 19 -13.52 11.06 -9.03
C GLY A 19 -13.33 10.32 -7.70
N GLY A 20 -12.08 10.19 -7.27
CA GLY A 20 -11.68 9.37 -6.13
C GLY A 20 -10.20 9.00 -6.23
N ARG A 21 -9.77 7.98 -5.49
CA ARG A 21 -8.45 7.35 -5.67
C ARG A 21 -8.54 6.27 -6.76
N GLU A 22 -7.41 5.68 -7.12
CA GLU A 22 -7.32 4.72 -8.23
C GLU A 22 -8.30 3.54 -8.11
N LEU A 23 -8.51 3.02 -6.89
CA LEU A 23 -9.38 1.85 -6.64
C LEU A 23 -10.63 2.15 -5.80
N THR A 24 -10.72 3.34 -5.19
CA THR A 24 -11.74 3.67 -4.19
C THR A 24 -12.41 5.02 -4.46
N CYS A 25 -13.73 5.07 -4.24
CA CYS A 25 -14.52 6.27 -4.53
C CYS A 25 -14.51 7.32 -3.41
N SER A 26 -13.98 7.00 -2.23
CA SER A 26 -13.94 7.89 -1.07
C SER A 26 -12.83 7.50 -0.10
N ASP A 27 -12.44 8.41 0.78
CA ASP A 27 -11.46 8.13 1.83
C ASP A 27 -11.95 7.05 2.79
N GLU A 28 -13.27 6.96 3.07
CA GLU A 28 -13.84 5.87 3.88
C GLU A 28 -13.62 4.50 3.22
N CYS A 29 -13.92 4.37 1.92
CA CYS A 29 -13.66 3.14 1.17
C CYS A 29 -12.16 2.86 1.09
N HIS A 30 -11.34 3.89 1.02
CA HIS A 30 -9.89 3.76 1.01
C HIS A 30 -9.35 3.19 2.33
N GLU A 31 -9.77 3.73 3.46
CA GLU A 31 -9.39 3.22 4.79
C GLU A 31 -9.85 1.78 5.00
N GLU A 32 -11.04 1.43 4.52
CA GLU A 32 -11.54 0.05 4.56
C GLU A 32 -10.71 -0.89 3.69
N LEU A 33 -10.30 -0.46 2.49
CA LEU A 33 -9.39 -1.22 1.65
C LEU A 33 -8.04 -1.45 2.34
N ALA A 34 -7.44 -0.40 2.88
CA ALA A 34 -6.18 -0.50 3.62
C ALA A 34 -6.30 -1.47 4.82
N ARG A 35 -7.38 -1.39 5.59
CA ARG A 35 -7.66 -2.32 6.69
C ARG A 35 -7.74 -3.78 6.23
N ARG A 36 -8.46 -4.05 5.14
CA ARG A 36 -8.59 -5.42 4.59
C ARG A 36 -7.23 -5.96 4.15
N LEU A 37 -6.46 -5.16 3.43
CA LEU A 37 -5.12 -5.55 2.98
C LEU A 37 -4.20 -5.80 4.18
N ILE A 38 -4.21 -4.94 5.20
CA ILE A 38 -3.42 -5.14 6.42
C ILE A 38 -3.85 -6.41 7.16
N SER A 39 -5.15 -6.68 7.25
CA SER A 39 -5.69 -7.90 7.88
C SER A 39 -5.25 -9.17 7.15
N GLU A 40 -5.28 -9.15 5.82
CA GLU A 40 -4.91 -10.30 4.99
C GLU A 40 -3.40 -10.53 4.94
N PHE A 41 -2.63 -9.45 4.82
CA PHE A 41 -1.20 -9.50 4.54
C PHE A 41 -0.31 -9.28 5.77
N GLY A 42 -0.90 -8.91 6.90
CA GLY A 42 -0.22 -8.56 8.15
C GLY A 42 0.11 -7.08 8.27
N GLU A 43 0.38 -6.63 9.50
CA GLU A 43 0.68 -5.22 9.82
C GLU A 43 2.04 -4.75 9.26
N PHE A 44 2.98 -5.67 9.07
CA PHE A 44 4.32 -5.38 8.55
C PHE A 44 4.74 -6.37 7.47
N LYS A 45 5.51 -5.88 6.51
CA LYS A 45 6.21 -6.68 5.51
C LYS A 45 7.71 -6.66 5.77
N LYS A 46 8.33 -7.82 5.52
CA LYS A 46 9.78 -7.95 5.42
C LYS A 46 10.18 -7.55 3.99
N VAL A 47 10.91 -6.46 3.85
CA VAL A 47 11.46 -6.01 2.57
C VAL A 47 12.98 -6.11 2.64
N ILE A 48 13.61 -6.69 1.63
CA ILE A 48 15.06 -6.86 1.58
C ILE A 48 15.60 -5.85 0.58
N SER A 49 16.53 -5.00 1.01
CA SER A 49 17.27 -4.14 0.08
C SER A 49 18.08 -5.03 -0.84
N GLU A 50 17.94 -4.85 -2.15
CA GLU A 50 18.73 -5.55 -3.16
C GLU A 50 20.19 -5.12 -3.09
N THR A 51 20.43 -3.84 -2.82
CA THR A 51 21.79 -3.27 -2.74
C THR A 51 22.57 -3.77 -1.51
N THR A 52 21.93 -3.86 -0.34
CA THR A 52 22.64 -4.15 0.93
C THR A 52 22.35 -5.53 1.51
N GLY A 53 21.28 -6.21 1.05
CA GLY A 53 20.79 -7.45 1.64
C GLY A 53 20.14 -7.28 3.02
N ILE A 54 20.07 -6.06 3.56
CA ILE A 54 19.44 -5.79 4.85
C ILE A 54 17.93 -5.95 4.72
N ALA A 55 17.32 -6.69 5.64
CA ALA A 55 15.89 -6.82 5.74
C ALA A 55 15.31 -5.72 6.65
N TYR A 56 14.28 -5.04 6.19
CA TYR A 56 13.58 -3.97 6.89
C TYR A 56 12.14 -4.38 7.21
N ARG A 57 11.63 -3.85 8.33
CA ARG A 57 10.26 -4.02 8.81
C ARG A 57 9.43 -2.82 8.40
N VAL A 58 8.77 -2.96 7.26
CA VAL A 58 7.99 -1.87 6.64
C VAL A 58 6.51 -2.03 7.00
N PRO A 59 5.82 -1.01 7.53
CA PRO A 59 4.38 -1.06 7.74
C PRO A 59 3.65 -1.31 6.43
N THR A 60 2.73 -2.28 6.39
CA THR A 60 1.95 -2.59 5.19
C THR A 60 1.16 -1.36 4.71
N ARG A 61 0.72 -0.51 5.65
CA ARG A 61 0.06 0.76 5.34
C ARG A 61 0.94 1.69 4.52
N ASP A 62 2.22 1.82 4.85
CA ASP A 62 3.13 2.71 4.13
C ASP A 62 3.39 2.21 2.72
N VAL A 63 3.49 0.88 2.53
CA VAL A 63 3.56 0.26 1.20
C VAL A 63 2.33 0.60 0.35
N ILE A 64 1.13 0.59 0.94
CA ILE A 64 -0.13 0.89 0.24
C ILE A 64 -0.25 2.39 -0.09
N GLU A 65 0.06 3.28 0.85
CA GLU A 65 -0.20 4.72 0.70
C GLU A 65 0.91 5.47 -0.03
N LYS A 66 2.16 5.09 0.20
CA LYS A 66 3.34 5.85 -0.26
C LYS A 66 4.10 5.11 -1.36
N GLY A 67 3.79 3.84 -1.57
CA GLY A 67 4.68 2.94 -2.30
C GLY A 67 5.95 2.65 -1.49
N LEU A 68 6.96 2.11 -2.17
CA LEU A 68 8.24 1.81 -1.54
C LEU A 68 9.38 2.03 -2.52
N ARG A 69 10.37 2.82 -2.13
CA ARG A 69 11.62 3.02 -2.86
C ARG A 69 12.78 2.47 -2.04
N GLU A 70 13.78 1.91 -2.72
CA GLU A 70 14.95 1.34 -2.04
C GLU A 70 15.70 2.39 -1.21
N GLU A 71 15.81 3.61 -1.72
CA GLU A 71 16.45 4.77 -1.07
C GLU A 71 15.76 5.22 0.24
N GLU A 72 14.58 4.69 0.55
CA GLU A 72 13.80 5.04 1.75
C GLU A 72 13.80 3.90 2.78
N LEU A 73 14.44 2.77 2.47
CA LEU A 73 14.40 1.59 3.34
C LEU A 73 15.10 1.82 4.68
N ASP A 74 16.17 2.63 4.72
CA ASP A 74 16.93 2.94 5.93
C ASP A 74 16.13 3.72 7.00
N GLN A 75 14.99 4.29 6.61
CA GLN A 75 14.07 4.98 7.50
C GLN A 75 13.30 4.02 8.41
N TYR A 76 13.23 2.73 8.03
CA TYR A 76 12.51 1.69 8.75
C TYR A 76 13.44 0.87 9.65
N SER A 77 12.86 0.25 10.69
CA SER A 77 13.62 -0.63 11.57
C SER A 77 14.05 -1.91 10.86
N VAL A 78 15.24 -2.43 11.20
CA VAL A 78 15.74 -3.71 10.67
C VAL A 78 14.85 -4.86 11.14
N TRP A 79 14.52 -5.76 10.22
CA TRP A 79 13.75 -6.97 10.51
C TRP A 79 14.58 -7.97 11.31
N GLY A 80 14.12 -8.31 12.51
CA GLY A 80 14.81 -9.28 13.36
C GLY A 80 16.07 -8.73 14.04
N GLY A 81 16.28 -7.40 14.01
CA GLY A 81 17.26 -6.76 14.88
C GLY A 81 16.81 -6.91 16.33
N ASN A 82 17.47 -7.79 17.08
CA ASN A 82 17.45 -7.69 18.54
C ASN A 82 18.03 -6.31 18.87
N GLY A 83 17.25 -5.47 19.54
CA GLY A 83 17.81 -4.33 20.24
C GLY A 83 18.89 -4.87 21.17
N SER A 84 20.15 -4.48 20.90
CA SER A 84 21.24 -4.61 21.86
C SER A 84 20.95 -3.80 23.11
#